data_AF-A0A975JA90-F1
#
_entry.id   AF-A0A975JA90-F1
#
_cell.length_a   1.000
_cell.length_b   1.000
_cell.length_c   1.000
_cell.angle_alpha   90.00
_cell.angle_beta   90.00
_cell.angle_gamma   90.00
#
_symmetry.space_group_name_H-M   'P 1'
#
loop_
_entity.id
_entity.type
_entity.pdbx_description
1 polymer ?
#
loop_
_entity_poly.entity_id
_entity_poly.type
_entity_poly.pdbx_seq_one_letter_code
_entity_poly.pdbx_strand_id
1 'polypeptide(L)' 'MDGKYRKDIHKGQHVNIVLKKDQSTGILTYGVVEEILTNRAYHPRGIKVKLKDNKGVGRVQWIPEIKQ' A
#
# COMPACT_ATOMS: atom_id res chain seq x y z
N MET A 1 0.99 -8.91 6.56
CA MET A 1 1.29 -9.42 5.19
C MET A 1 2.19 -8.43 4.42
N ASP A 2 2.93 -8.88 3.39
CA ASP A 2 3.97 -8.09 2.69
C ASP A 2 3.46 -7.21 1.53
N GLY A 3 2.16 -7.27 1.21
CA GLY A 3 1.52 -6.38 0.23
C GLY A 3 1.96 -6.58 -1.22
N LYS A 4 2.56 -7.73 -1.56
CA LYS A 4 3.01 -8.02 -2.93
C LYS A 4 1.91 -8.60 -3.82
N TYR A 5 0.91 -9.25 -3.24
CA TYR A 5 -0.21 -9.79 -4.00
C TYR A 5 -1.43 -8.86 -3.95
N ARG A 6 -2.07 -8.67 -5.10
CA ARG A 6 -3.29 -7.86 -5.24
C ARG A 6 -4.45 -8.43 -4.46
N LYS A 7 -4.54 -9.77 -4.34
CA LYS A 7 -5.63 -10.45 -3.61
C LYS A 7 -5.66 -10.10 -2.12
N ASP A 8 -4.53 -9.67 -1.55
CA ASP A 8 -4.40 -9.36 -0.12
C ASP A 8 -4.74 -7.90 0.18
N ILE A 9 -5.02 -7.08 -0.85
CA ILE A 9 -5.23 -5.63 -0.73
C ILE A 9 -6.62 -5.29 -1.25
N HIS A 10 -7.40 -4.64 -0.38
CA HIS A 10 -8.75 -4.20 -0.67
C HIS A 10 -8.91 -2.69 -0.48
N LYS A 11 -9.85 -2.09 -1.22
CA LYS A 11 -10.27 -0.71 -0.96
C LYS A 11 -10.84 -0.62 0.46
N GLY A 12 -10.49 0.43 1.20
CA GLY A 12 -10.86 0.59 2.61
C GLY A 12 -9.94 -0.12 3.60
N GLN A 13 -8.96 -0.89 3.15
CA GLN A 13 -8.01 -1.56 4.03
C GLN A 13 -6.90 -0.61 4.52
N HIS A 14 -6.48 -0.80 5.76
CA HIS A 14 -5.32 -0.13 6.32
C HIS A 14 -4.03 -0.74 5.79
N VAL A 15 -3.11 0.11 5.33
CA VAL A 15 -1.83 -0.30 4.75
C VAL A 15 -0.75 0.71 5.11
N ASN A 16 0.49 0.22 5.13
CA ASN A 16 1.69 1.06 5.14
C ASN A 16 2.32 1.03 3.75
N ILE A 17 2.52 2.21 3.18
CA ILE A 17 3.10 2.38 1.85
C ILE A 17 4.40 3.18 1.92
N VAL A 18 5.29 2.94 0.98
CA VAL A 18 6.40 3.86 0.70
C VAL A 18 6.00 4.81 -0.43
N LEU A 19 6.03 6.11 -0.15
CA LEU A 19 5.79 7.16 -1.15
C LEU A 19 7.03 7.34 -2.04
N LYS A 20 6.87 7.91 -3.24
CA LYS A 20 8.01 8.13 -4.16
C LYS A 20 9.13 8.96 -3.52
N LYS A 21 8.78 10.00 -2.76
CA LYS A 21 9.72 10.87 -2.03
C LYS A 21 10.49 10.13 -0.92
N ASP A 22 9.92 9.05 -0.40
CA ASP A 22 10.44 8.30 0.75
C ASP A 22 11.12 6.99 0.31
N GLN A 23 11.30 6.75 -0.99
CA GLN A 23 11.93 5.52 -1.50
C GLN A 23 13.40 5.37 -1.09
N SER A 24 14.12 6.47 -0.90
CA SER A 24 15.52 6.47 -0.43
C SER A 24 15.64 6.31 1.08
N THR A 25 14.66 6.81 1.84
CA THR A 25 14.67 6.79 3.31
C THR A 25 13.98 5.55 3.89
N GLY A 26 13.10 4.91 3.12
CA GLY A 26 12.30 3.77 3.57
C GLY A 26 11.17 4.16 4.52
N ILE A 27 10.88 5.46 4.70
CA ILE A 27 9.80 5.91 5.57
C ILE A 27 8.46 5.40 5.04
N LEU A 28 7.71 4.76 5.93
CA LEU A 28 6.39 4.23 5.63
C LEU A 28 5.31 5.23 6.05
N THR A 29 4.35 5.46 5.16
CA THR A 29 3.16 6.24 5.42
C THR A 29 1.98 5.30 5.65
N TYR A 30 1.35 5.44 6.81
CA TYR A 30 0.12 4.74 7.13
C TYR A 30 -1.10 5.41 6.48
N GLY A 31 -1.99 4.60 5.92
CA GLY A 31 -3.27 5.11 5.44
C GLY A 31 -4.25 4.03 5.00
N VAL A 32 -5.40 4.50 4.51
CA VAL A 32 -6.48 3.66 4.01
C VAL A 32 -6.44 3.65 2.49
N VAL A 33 -6.52 2.48 1.87
CA VAL A 33 -6.57 2.34 0.41
C VAL A 33 -7.84 2.97 -0.15
N GLU A 34 -7.68 3.95 -1.03
CA GLU A 34 -8.76 4.50 -1.85
C GLU A 34 -8.89 3.72 -3.16
N GLU A 35 -7.75 3.49 -3.82
CA GLU A 35 -7.71 2.84 -5.13
C GLU A 35 -6.46 1.97 -5.31
N ILE A 36 -6.61 0.86 -6.05
CA ILE A 36 -5.53 -0.07 -6.37
C ILE A 36 -5.10 0.13 -7.83
N LEU A 37 -3.89 0.65 -8.03
CA LEU A 37 -3.37 1.08 -9.33
C LEU A 37 -2.54 0.01 -10.07
N THR A 38 -2.23 -1.13 -9.43
CA THR A 38 -1.49 -2.23 -10.09
C THR A 38 -2.44 -3.32 -10.54
N ASN A 39 -2.57 -3.53 -11.86
CA ASN A 39 -3.48 -4.53 -12.42
C ASN A 39 -2.98 -5.98 -12.29
N ARG A 40 -1.66 -6.19 -12.23
CA ARG A 40 -1.07 -7.53 -12.09
C ARG A 40 -1.35 -8.12 -10.71
N ALA A 41 -1.51 -9.44 -10.65
CA ALA A 41 -1.77 -10.18 -9.41
C ALA A 41 -0.61 -10.11 -8.40
N TYR A 42 0.64 -10.02 -8.89
CA TYR A 42 1.85 -9.93 -8.07
C TYR A 42 2.73 -8.78 -8.56
N HIS A 43 3.38 -8.09 -7.63
CA HIS A 43 4.42 -7.13 -7.91
C HIS A 43 5.56 -7.20 -6.89
N PRO A 44 6.83 -7.33 -7.30
CA PRO A 44 7.94 -7.61 -6.40
C PRO A 44 8.20 -6.49 -5.37
N ARG A 45 7.91 -5.24 -5.74
CA ARG A 45 8.06 -4.07 -4.85
C ARG A 45 6.77 -3.70 -4.11
N GLY A 46 5.75 -4.55 -4.15
CA GLY A 46 4.43 -4.25 -3.60
C GLY A 46 3.45 -3.66 -4.62
N ILE A 47 2.18 -3.80 -4.31
CA ILE A 47 1.08 -3.25 -5.11
C ILE A 47 1.03 -1.72 -4.96
N LYS A 48 0.91 -1.01 -6.08
CA LYS A 48 0.72 0.45 -6.07
C LYS A 48 -0.72 0.77 -5.70
N VAL A 49 -0.90 1.65 -4.72
CA VAL A 49 -2.20 2.12 -4.25
C VAL A 49 -2.21 3.64 -4.10
N LYS A 50 -3.39 4.23 -4.19
CA LYS A 50 -3.68 5.60 -3.74
C LYS A 50 -4.32 5.53 -2.36
N LEU A 51 -3.86 6.38 -1.44
CA LEU A 51 -4.46 6.52 -0.11
C LEU A 51 -5.57 7.57 -0.12
N LYS A 52 -6.55 7.39 0.77
CA LYS A 52 -7.60 8.39 1.05
C LYS A 52 -7.02 9.74 1.50
N ASP A 53 -7.86 10.77 1.47
CA ASP A 53 -7.57 12.14 1.93
C ASP A 53 -6.37 12.78 1.21
N ASN A 54 -6.10 12.37 -0.03
CA ASN A 54 -4.94 12.80 -0.80
C ASN A 54 -3.59 12.60 -0.09
N LYS A 55 -3.49 11.62 0.83
CA LYS A 55 -2.23 11.27 1.52
C LYS A 55 -1.12 10.82 0.57
N GLY A 56 -1.48 10.42 -0.65
CA GLY A 56 -0.54 10.22 -1.74
C GLY A 56 -0.65 8.84 -2.40
N VAL A 57 0.30 8.58 -3.29
CA VAL A 57 0.40 7.34 -4.07
C VAL A 57 1.75 6.68 -3.78
N GLY A 58 1.73 5.39 -3.51
CA GLY A 58 2.93 4.64 -3.17
C GLY A 58 2.77 3.14 -3.33
N ARG A 59 3.79 2.39 -2.88
CA ARG A 59 3.84 0.92 -2.95
C ARG A 59 3.60 0.35 -1.56
N VAL A 60 2.63 -0.55 -1.42
CA VAL A 60 2.39 -1.25 -0.16
C VAL A 60 3.63 -2.04 0.24
N GLN A 61 4.10 -1.82 1.47
CA GLN A 61 5.21 -2.58 2.07
C GLN A 61 4.71 -3.49 3.20
N TRP A 62 3.63 -3.09 3.87
CA TRP A 62 3.09 -3.83 4.99
C TRP A 62 1.59 -3.64 5.10
N ILE A 63 0.88 -4.74 5.38
CA ILE A 63 -0.53 -4.76 5.73
C ILE A 63 -0.62 -5.13 7.21
N PRO A 64 -0.99 -4.18 8.10
CA PRO A 64 -1.18 -4.46 9.52
C PRO A 64 -2.35 -5.43 9.72
N GLU A 65 -2.16 -6.44 10.55
CA GLU A 65 -3.25 -7.26 11.06
C GLU A 65 -3.94 -6.48 12.18
N ILE A 66 -5.13 -5.94 11.89
CA ILE A 66 -6.00 -5.44 12.94
C ILE A 66 -6.73 -6.66 13.49
N LYS A 67 -6.26 -7.19 14.62
CA LYS A 67 -7.04 -8.15 15.40
C LYS A 67 -8.27 -7.40 15.92
N GLN A 68 -9.46 -7.91 15.57
CA GLN A 68 -10.68 -7.54 16.28
C GLN A 68 -10.59 -8.02 17.72
#